data_AF-A0A497KRV7-F1
#
_entry.id   AF-A0A497KRV7-F1
#
_cell.length_a   1.000
_cell.length_b   1.000
_cell.length_c   1.000
_cell.angle_alpha   90.00
_cell.angle_beta   90.00
_cell.angle_gamma   90.00
#
_symmetry.space_group_name_H-M   'P 1'
#
loop_
_entity.id
_entity.type
_entity.pdbx_description
1 polymer ?
#
loop_
_entity_poly.entity_id
_entity_poly.type
_entity_poly.pdbx_seq_one_letter_code
_entity_poly.pdbx_strand_id
1 'polypeptide(L)'
;MFTKAVKWEMVEEETFKKIRRVKLLEKNNRRLRYLTKDECQELINICKPLKPIVITALNASIRKNEILNLKWNQVNLKPGFILLDITKIRITFKAFYHFLPSPTKFYRS
;
A
#
# COMPACT_ATOMS: atom_id res chain seq x y z
N MET A 1 20.58 13.89 6.14
CA MET A 1 21.05 15.06 5.36
C MET A 1 22.24 15.76 6.02
N PHE A 2 22.27 15.98 7.34
CA PHE A 2 23.39 16.66 8.01
C PHE A 2 24.73 15.91 8.05
N THR A 3 24.74 14.57 7.98
CA THR A 3 25.99 13.78 7.97
C THR A 3 26.88 14.05 6.75
N LYS A 4 26.28 14.39 5.60
CA LYS A 4 27.05 14.80 4.40
C LYS A 4 27.61 16.23 4.54
N ALA A 5 26.87 17.12 5.21
CA ALA A 5 27.31 18.49 5.45
C ALA A 5 28.55 18.57 6.36
N VAL A 6 28.65 17.68 7.36
CA VAL A 6 29.87 17.53 8.17
C VAL A 6 31.04 17.00 7.33
N LYS A 7 30.79 16.00 6.47
CA LYS A 7 31.81 15.44 5.56
C LYS A 7 32.32 16.45 4.52
N TRP A 8 31.51 17.44 4.19
CA TRP A 8 31.85 18.53 3.28
C TRP A 8 32.28 19.82 4.00
N GLU A 9 32.58 19.74 5.30
CA GLU A 9 33.03 20.86 6.14
C GLU A 9 32.07 22.07 6.17
N MET A 10 30.82 21.89 5.75
CA MET A 10 29.80 22.93 5.74
C MET A 10 29.23 23.18 7.14
N VAL A 11 29.44 22.25 8.08
CA VAL A 11 29.00 22.34 9.47
C VAL A 11 30.04 21.69 10.37
N GLU A 12 30.43 22.40 11.43
CA GLU A 12 31.34 21.90 12.44
C GLU A 12 30.76 20.71 13.22
N GLU A 13 31.65 19.79 13.60
CA GLU A 13 31.30 18.53 14.25
C GLU A 13 30.66 18.73 15.62
N GLU A 14 31.04 19.80 16.34
CA GLU A 14 30.45 20.17 17.62
C GLU A 14 29.00 20.63 17.49
N THR A 15 28.72 21.43 16.46
CA THR A 15 27.37 21.91 16.13
C THR A 15 26.48 20.73 15.72
N PHE A 16 27.02 19.78 14.95
CA PHE A 16 26.31 18.54 14.62
C PHE A 16 25.97 17.70 15.86
N LYS A 17 26.89 17.56 16.82
CA LYS A 17 26.66 16.86 18.09
C LYS A 17 25.57 17.52 18.95
N LYS A 18 25.40 18.85 18.86
CA LYS A 18 24.31 19.58 19.53
C LYS A 18 22.97 19.33 18.84
N ILE A 19 22.92 19.40 17.51
CA ILE A 19 21.69 19.17 16.72
C ILE A 19 21.17 17.73 16.92
N ARG A 20 22.05 16.73 16.95
CA ARG A 20 21.67 15.33 17.17
C ARG A 20 21.08 15.05 18.56
N ARG A 21 21.40 15.89 19.54
CA ARG A 21 20.89 15.81 20.92
C ARG A 21 19.49 16.39 21.07
N VAL A 22 19.03 17.16 20.09
CA VAL A 22 17.64 17.65 20.07
C VAL A 22 16.76 16.43 19.86
N LYS A 23 15.99 16.08 20.90
CA LYS A 23 14.95 15.04 20.80
C LYS A 23 13.99 15.48 19.70
N LEU A 24 13.90 14.67 18.66
CA LEU A 24 12.83 14.78 17.68
C LEU A 24 11.51 14.69 18.45
N LEU A 25 10.60 15.62 18.17
CA LEU A 25 9.25 15.57 18.72
C LEU A 25 8.69 14.17 18.49
N GLU A 26 8.07 13.59 19.52
CA GLU A 26 7.40 12.29 19.40
C GLU A 26 6.34 12.41 18.32
N LYS A 27 6.68 11.94 17.13
CA LYS A 27 5.72 11.78 16.06
C LYS A 27 4.71 10.78 16.61
N ASN A 28 3.44 11.19 16.69
CA ASN A 28 2.34 10.38 17.21
C ASN A 28 2.05 9.22 16.24
N ASN A 29 3.04 8.35 16.03
CA ASN A 29 3.04 7.16 15.17
C ASN A 29 2.35 6.02 15.92
N ARG A 30 1.22 6.31 16.58
CA ARG A 30 0.37 5.25 17.11
C ARG A 30 -0.02 4.41 15.90
N ARG A 31 0.35 3.13 15.93
CA ARG A 31 -0.13 2.17 14.93
C ARG A 31 -1.66 2.20 15.00
N LEU A 32 -2.31 2.54 13.89
CA LEU A 32 -3.73 2.33 13.76
C LEU A 32 -3.99 0.82 13.89
N ARG A 33 -5.07 0.48 14.60
CA ARG A 33 -5.54 -0.91 14.75
C ARG A 33 -5.70 -1.56 13.37
N TYR A 34 -5.47 -2.88 13.30
CA TYR A 34 -5.75 -3.67 12.10
C TYR A 34 -7.26 -3.90 11.92
N LEU A 35 -7.70 -3.90 10.66
CA LEU A 35 -9.08 -4.18 10.29
C LEU A 35 -9.40 -5.66 10.58
N THR A 36 -10.52 -5.93 11.25
CA THR A 36 -11.01 -7.31 11.42
C THR A 36 -11.65 -7.81 10.13
N LYS A 37 -11.89 -9.12 10.03
CA LYS A 37 -12.52 -9.72 8.84
C LYS A 37 -13.92 -9.15 8.58
N ASP A 38 -14.69 -8.90 9.63
CA ASP A 38 -16.03 -8.33 9.53
C ASP A 38 -15.99 -6.88 9.04
N GLU A 39 -15.06 -6.08 9.59
CA GLU A 39 -14.83 -4.70 9.16
C GLU A 39 -14.36 -4.62 7.69
N CYS A 40 -13.53 -5.57 7.23
CA CYS A 40 -13.17 -5.69 5.81
C CYS A 40 -14.41 -5.90 4.93
N GLN A 41 -15.32 -6.77 5.34
CA GLN A 41 -16.52 -7.10 4.57
C GLN A 41 -17.49 -5.92 4.52
N GLU A 42 -17.66 -5.22 5.64
CA GLU A 42 -18.47 -4.01 5.73
C GLU A 42 -17.89 -2.88 4.85
N LEU A 43 -16.57 -2.69 4.89
CA LEU A 43 -15.87 -1.73 4.03
C LEU A 43 -16.09 -2.02 2.54
N ILE A 44 -15.98 -3.28 2.12
CA ILE A 44 -16.25 -3.71 0.74
C ILE A 44 -17.70 -3.43 0.33
N ASN A 45 -18.65 -3.57 1.25
CA ASN A 45 -20.08 -3.36 0.95
C ASN A 45 -20.44 -1.89 0.80
N ILE A 46 -19.82 -1.01 1.60
CA ILE A 46 -20.03 0.44 1.55
C ILE A 46 -19.35 1.04 0.30
N CYS A 47 -18.16 0.57 -0.05
CA CYS A 47 -17.40 1.08 -1.19
C CYS A 47 -17.91 0.50 -2.52
N LYS A 48 -18.97 1.08 -3.13
CA LYS A 48 -19.48 0.63 -4.46
C LYS A 48 -18.55 0.95 -5.65
N PRO A 49 -18.21 2.22 -5.97
CA PRO A 49 -17.32 2.51 -7.11
C PRO A 49 -15.86 2.10 -6.85
N LEU A 50 -15.45 2.07 -5.57
CA LEU A 50 -14.10 1.74 -5.15
C LEU A 50 -13.93 0.24 -4.81
N LYS A 51 -14.99 -0.56 -4.96
CA LYS A 51 -15.00 -1.97 -4.60
C LYS A 51 -13.80 -2.76 -5.17
N PRO A 52 -13.48 -2.66 -6.48
CA PRO A 52 -12.38 -3.42 -7.07
C PRO A 52 -11.01 -3.01 -6.50
N ILE A 53 -10.84 -1.74 -6.17
CA ILE A 53 -9.61 -1.19 -5.60
C ILE A 53 -9.42 -1.69 -4.18
N VAL A 54 -10.47 -1.61 -3.36
CA VAL A 54 -10.47 -2.06 -1.96
C VAL A 54 -10.24 -3.57 -1.88
N ILE A 55 -10.93 -4.35 -2.72
CA ILE A 55 -10.73 -5.80 -2.82
C ILE A 55 -9.28 -6.12 -3.18
N THR A 56 -8.69 -5.40 -4.13
CA THR A 56 -7.28 -5.58 -4.53
C THR A 56 -6.33 -5.24 -3.39
N ALA A 57 -6.59 -4.15 -2.66
CA ALA A 57 -5.78 -3.74 -1.51
C ALA A 57 -5.87 -4.70 -0.32
N LEU A 58 -7.02 -5.35 -0.11
CA LEU A 58 -7.22 -6.31 0.97
C LEU A 58 -6.62 -7.68 0.66
N ASN A 59 -6.69 -8.13 -0.59
CA ASN A 59 -6.21 -9.46 -0.98
C ASN A 59 -4.71 -9.48 -1.28
N ALA A 60 -4.15 -8.37 -1.72
CA ALA A 60 -2.75 -8.29 -2.06
C ALA A 60 -2.09 -7.17 -1.26
N SER A 61 -0.96 -7.49 -0.64
CA SER A 61 -0.14 -6.53 0.11
C SER A 61 0.56 -5.55 -0.84
N ILE A 62 -0.23 -4.81 -1.61
CA ILE A 62 0.19 -3.83 -2.59
C ILE A 62 0.13 -2.45 -1.93
N ARG A 63 1.13 -1.62 -2.20
CA ARG A 63 1.11 -0.23 -1.74
C ARG A 63 0.04 0.57 -2.49
N LYS A 64 -0.61 1.53 -1.84
CA LYS A 64 -1.61 2.43 -2.44
C LYS A 64 -1.16 2.98 -3.81
N ASN A 65 0.07 3.49 -3.91
CA ASN A 65 0.58 4.06 -5.17
C ASN A 65 0.69 3.04 -6.30
N GLU A 66 1.00 1.78 -5.99
CA GLU A 66 1.08 0.72 -7.00
C GLU A 66 -0.32 0.35 -7.52
N ILE A 67 -1.34 0.35 -6.63
CA ILE A 67 -2.74 0.12 -7.04
C ILE A 67 -3.26 1.27 -7.90
N LEU A 68 -2.93 2.52 -7.53
CA LEU A 68 -3.42 3.71 -8.24
C LEU A 68 -2.73 3.96 -9.58
N ASN A 69 -1.46 3.56 -9.72
CA ASN A 69 -0.69 3.73 -10.97
C ASN A 69 -0.81 2.52 -11.91
N LEU A 70 -1.70 1.58 -11.60
CA LEU A 70 -1.85 0.34 -12.34
C LEU A 70 -2.46 0.59 -13.70
N LYS A 71 -1.83 0.07 -14.76
CA LYS A 71 -2.28 0.26 -16.14
C LYS A 71 -3.13 -0.92 -16.61
N TRP A 72 -4.09 -0.66 -17.49
CA TRP A 72 -4.95 -1.73 -18.04
C TRP A 72 -4.17 -2.83 -18.77
N ASN A 73 -3.02 -2.53 -19.38
CA ASN A 73 -2.14 -3.53 -20.00
C ASN A 73 -1.48 -4.50 -19.00
N GLN A 74 -1.46 -4.15 -17.71
CA GLN A 74 -0.94 -4.97 -16.61
C GLN A 74 -2.02 -5.85 -15.96
N VAL A 75 -3.29 -5.66 -16.33
CA VAL A 75 -4.44 -6.40 -15.78
C VAL A 75 -4.92 -7.42 -16.79
N ASN A 76 -4.72 -8.71 -16.48
CA ASN A 76 -5.25 -9.80 -17.29
C ASN A 76 -6.38 -10.52 -16.55
N LEU A 77 -7.62 -10.14 -16.88
CA LEU A 77 -8.82 -10.69 -16.24
C LEU A 77 -9.16 -12.12 -16.71
N LYS A 78 -8.80 -12.50 -17.94
CA LYS A 78 -9.07 -13.85 -18.49
C LYS A 78 -8.30 -14.97 -17.75
N PRO A 79 -6.95 -14.93 -17.68
CA PRO A 79 -6.17 -15.88 -16.89
C PRO A 79 -6.17 -15.53 -15.39
N GLY A 80 -6.65 -14.33 -15.05
CA GLY A 80 -6.82 -13.92 -13.67
C GLY A 80 -5.51 -13.54 -12.98
N PHE A 81 -4.76 -12.56 -13.49
CA PHE A 81 -3.60 -11.99 -12.77
C PHE A 81 -3.36 -10.50 -13.02
N ILE A 82 -2.62 -9.89 -12.10
CA ILE A 82 -2.07 -8.53 -12.17
C ILE A 82 -0.55 -8.63 -12.14
N LEU A 83 0.13 -7.90 -13.03
CA LEU A 83 1.58 -7.83 -13.10
C LEU A 83 2.07 -6.44 -12.68
N LEU A 84 2.87 -6.36 -11.61
CA LEU A 84 3.48 -5.12 -11.14
C LEU A 84 4.94 -5.08 -11.58
N ASP A 85 5.25 -4.27 -12.60
CA ASP A 85 6.60 -4.20 -13.18
C ASP A 85 7.62 -3.55 -12.24
N ILE A 86 7.21 -2.54 -11.47
CA ILE A 86 8.10 -1.75 -10.60
C ILE A 86 8.67 -2.60 -9.48
N THR A 87 7.85 -3.48 -8.90
CA THR A 87 8.24 -4.35 -7.78
C THR A 87 8.53 -5.79 -8.24
N LYS A 88 8.37 -6.12 -9.53
CA LYS A 88 8.42 -7.47 -10.09
C LYS A 88 7.57 -8.48 -9.31
N ILE A 89 6.31 -8.11 -9.02
CA ILE A 89 5.37 -8.96 -8.28
C ILE A 89 4.25 -9.41 -9.23
N ARG A 90 3.94 -10.71 -9.20
CA ARG A 90 2.78 -11.27 -9.90
C ARG A 90 1.72 -11.69 -8.88
N ILE A 91 0.51 -11.19 -9.06
CA ILE A 91 -0.61 -11.44 -8.15
C ILE A 91 -1.69 -12.19 -8.93
N THR A 92 -2.13 -13.33 -8.43
CA THR A 92 -3.16 -14.14 -9.07
C THR A 92 -4.51 -13.91 -8.40
N PHE A 93 -5.57 -13.71 -9.20
CA PHE A 93 -6.93 -13.57 -8.72
C PHE A 93 -7.44 -14.83 -8.02
N LYS A 94 -6.75 -15.98 -8.17
CA LYS A 94 -7.05 -17.21 -7.41
C LYS A 94 -6.94 -17.02 -5.89
N ALA A 95 -6.11 -16.10 -5.42
CA ALA A 95 -6.02 -15.73 -4.01
C ALA A 95 -7.24 -14.93 -3.51
N PHE A 96 -8.06 -14.37 -4.41
CA PHE A 96 -9.15 -13.45 -4.08
C PHE A 96 -10.47 -14.18 -3.78
N TYR A 97 -10.59 -15.44 -4.17
CA TYR A 97 -11.79 -16.26 -3.94
C TYR A 97 -12.08 -16.53 -2.46
N HIS A 98 -11.09 -16.31 -1.57
CA HIS A 98 -11.29 -16.51 -0.13
C HIS A 98 -12.07 -15.36 0.55
N PHE A 99 -12.11 -14.17 -0.07
CA PHE A 99 -12.74 -12.97 0.47
C PHE A 99 -13.91 -12.42 -0.38
N LEU A 100 -14.30 -13.14 -1.44
CA LEU A 100 -15.40 -12.72 -2.31
C LEU A 100 -16.48 -13.79 -2.37
N PRO A 101 -17.76 -13.44 -2.23
CA PRO A 101 -18.84 -14.31 -2.72
C PRO A 101 -18.65 -14.50 -4.23
N SER A 102 -19.01 -15.69 -4.70
CA SER A 102 -18.75 -16.22 -6.05
C SER A 102 -18.77 -15.17 -7.20
N PRO A 103 -17.86 -15.31 -8.18
CA PRO A 103 -17.60 -14.31 -9.24
C PRO A 103 -18.77 -14.06 -10.19
N THR A 104 -19.88 -14.80 -10.06
CA THR A 104 -21.03 -14.75 -10.97
C THR A 104 -21.85 -13.46 -10.90
N LYS A 105 -21.61 -12.57 -9.93
CA LYS A 105 -22.41 -11.33 -9.78
C LYS A 105 -21.73 -10.03 -10.23
N PHE A 106 -20.47 -10.05 -10.67
CA PHE A 106 -19.76 -8.82 -11.05
C PHE A 106 -19.83 -8.46 -12.54
N TYR A 107 -20.38 -9.35 -13.39
CA TYR A 107 -20.42 -9.20 -14.85
C TYR A 107 -21.84 -9.14 -15.43
N ARG A 108 -22.75 -8.41 -14.76
CA ARG A 108 -24.02 -7.99 -15.38
C ARG A 108 -24.31 -6.53 -15.05
N SER A 109 -23.82 -5.63 -15.91
CA SER A 109 -24.50 -4.42 -16.37
C SER A 109 -23.96 -4.06 -17.74
#